data_AF-A0A1Y3MMA8-F1
#
_entry.id   AF-A0A1Y3MMA8-F1
#
_cell.length_a   1.000
_cell.length_b   1.000
_cell.length_c   1.000
_cell.angle_alpha   90.00
_cell.angle_beta   90.00
_cell.angle_gamma   90.00
#
_symmetry.space_group_name_H-M   'P 1'
#
loop_
_entity.id
_entity.type
_entity.pdbx_description
1 polymer ?
#
loop_
_entity_poly.entity_id
_entity_poly.type
_entity_poly.pdbx_seq_one_letter_code
_entity_poly.pdbx_strand_id
1 'polypeptide(L)'
;SGFKFSIYSNTNLYGNNIENCYFEQGLIHINDKQYNQINLNLIDSIIKNNYSPNHGTVINIYSNIKYSHTLYFNNTLIEKNKSDDCGGVIYSENESIQKKIFFTNCTFLDNNAVMGI
;
A
#
# COMPACT_ATOMS: atom_id res chain seq x y z
N SER A 1 6.83 -6.40 5.58
CA SER A 1 5.78 -5.38 5.44
C SER A 1 5.82 -4.42 6.62
N GLY A 2 5.24 -3.23 6.50
CA GLY A 2 5.13 -2.29 7.63
C GLY A 2 4.07 -2.70 8.67
N PHE A 3 2.96 -3.29 8.22
CA PHE A 3 1.94 -3.86 9.12
C PHE A 3 1.79 -5.38 8.98
N LYS A 4 1.34 -6.00 10.08
CA LYS A 4 0.88 -7.39 10.17
C LYS A 4 -0.43 -7.42 10.94
N PHE A 5 -1.53 -7.58 10.21
CA PHE A 5 -2.87 -7.67 10.77
C PHE A 5 -3.40 -9.10 10.75
N SER A 6 -4.35 -9.39 11.64
CA SER A 6 -5.12 -10.64 11.56
C SER A 6 -5.98 -10.62 10.30
N ILE A 7 -6.13 -11.77 9.66
CA ILE A 7 -7.06 -11.93 8.54
C ILE A 7 -8.47 -11.49 8.95
N TYR A 8 -9.22 -10.91 8.02
CA TYR A 8 -10.59 -10.42 8.21
C TYR A 8 -10.75 -9.27 9.23
N SER A 9 -9.67 -8.62 9.67
CA SER A 9 -9.79 -7.47 10.55
C SER A 9 -10.33 -6.24 9.81
N ASN A 10 -11.03 -5.38 10.55
CA ASN A 10 -11.36 -4.02 10.13
C ASN A 10 -10.44 -3.07 10.90
N THR A 11 -9.64 -2.29 10.18
CA THR A 11 -8.62 -1.42 10.76
C THR A 11 -8.87 0.01 10.29
N ASN A 12 -8.88 0.95 11.24
CA ASN A 12 -8.98 2.37 10.94
C ASN A 12 -7.75 3.09 11.51
N LEU A 13 -7.08 3.86 10.67
CA LEU A 13 -5.89 4.64 11.00
C LEU A 13 -6.17 6.11 10.65
N TYR A 14 -6.15 6.98 11.65
CA TYR A 14 -6.43 8.42 11.49
C TYR A 14 -5.22 9.27 11.91
N GLY A 15 -4.88 10.30 11.14
CA GLY A 15 -3.88 11.30 11.57
C GLY A 15 -2.45 10.75 11.68
N ASN A 16 -2.08 9.76 10.89
CA ASN A 16 -0.79 9.07 11.03
C ASN A 16 0.26 9.70 10.11
N ASN A 17 1.48 9.83 10.64
CA ASN A 17 2.66 10.16 9.84
C ASN A 17 3.53 8.90 9.73
N ILE A 18 3.60 8.33 8.54
CA ILE A 18 4.41 7.15 8.22
C ILE A 18 5.55 7.63 7.34
N GLU A 19 6.69 7.92 7.96
CA GLU A 19 7.78 8.60 7.28
C GLU A 19 9.14 7.97 7.54
N ASN A 20 10.04 8.09 6.56
CA ASN A 20 11.44 7.63 6.65
C ASN A 20 11.58 6.14 7.03
N CYS A 21 10.62 5.31 6.61
CA CYS A 21 10.61 3.88 6.94
C CYS A 21 11.18 3.02 5.81
N TYR A 22 11.72 1.87 6.19
CA TYR A 22 12.08 0.78 5.29
C TYR A 22 11.04 -0.33 5.37
N PHE A 23 10.39 -0.65 4.25
CA PHE A 23 9.42 -1.74 4.16
C PHE A 23 9.80 -2.70 3.04
N GLU A 24 10.40 -3.84 3.41
CA GLU A 24 10.87 -4.84 2.44
C GLU A 24 9.82 -5.22 1.38
N GLN A 25 8.54 -5.30 1.75
CA GLN A 25 7.43 -5.69 0.86
C GLN A 25 6.31 -4.65 0.86
N GLY A 26 6.67 -3.38 1.04
CA GLY A 26 5.71 -2.28 1.20
C GLY A 26 5.03 -2.22 2.57
N LEU A 27 4.38 -1.09 2.84
CA LEU A 27 3.62 -0.83 4.08
C LEU A 27 2.54 -1.90 4.29
N ILE A 28 1.75 -2.15 3.25
CA ILE A 28 0.72 -3.19 3.17
C ILE A 28 1.15 -4.21 2.12
N HIS A 29 1.47 -5.42 2.57
CA HIS A 29 1.75 -6.55 1.70
C HIS A 29 0.59 -7.54 1.74
N ILE A 30 0.13 -8.01 0.57
CA ILE A 30 -0.86 -9.09 0.44
C ILE A 30 -0.30 -10.18 -0.46
N ASN A 31 -0.49 -11.44 -0.07
CA ASN A 31 -0.04 -12.59 -0.86
C ASN A 31 -0.99 -13.80 -0.78
N ASP A 32 -0.64 -14.88 -1.49
CA ASP A 32 -1.42 -16.12 -1.54
C ASP A 32 -1.55 -16.86 -0.20
N LYS A 33 -0.77 -16.50 0.82
CA LYS A 33 -0.93 -17.00 2.19
C LYS A 33 -1.96 -16.21 2.99
N GLN A 34 -2.79 -15.41 2.31
CA GLN A 34 -3.81 -14.53 2.89
C GLN A 34 -3.25 -13.48 3.86
N TYR A 35 -1.99 -13.08 3.69
CA TYR A 35 -1.37 -12.06 4.53
C TYR A 35 -2.05 -10.70 4.33
N ASN A 36 -2.38 -9.99 5.43
CA ASN A 36 -3.09 -8.70 5.46
C ASN A 36 -4.33 -8.60 4.53
N GLN A 37 -5.09 -9.69 4.36
CA GLN A 37 -6.42 -9.61 3.74
C GLN A 37 -7.41 -8.97 4.73
N ILE A 38 -7.44 -7.64 4.73
CA ILE A 38 -8.15 -6.82 5.71
C ILE A 38 -8.93 -5.69 5.04
N ASN A 39 -9.96 -5.20 5.74
CA ASN A 39 -10.54 -3.91 5.43
C ASN A 39 -9.74 -2.83 6.15
N LEU A 40 -9.15 -1.90 5.39
CA LEU A 40 -8.36 -0.81 5.95
C LEU A 40 -8.96 0.52 5.52
N ASN A 41 -9.13 1.43 6.48
CA ASN A 41 -9.34 2.84 6.22
C ASN A 41 -8.16 3.64 6.77
N LEU A 42 -7.42 4.33 5.91
CA LEU A 42 -6.32 5.23 6.26
C LEU A 42 -6.73 6.65 5.87
N ILE A 43 -6.86 7.52 6.87
CA ILE A 43 -7.56 8.80 6.74
C ILE A 43 -6.70 9.93 7.33
N ASP A 44 -6.70 11.09 6.69
CA ASP A 44 -6.04 12.32 7.16
C ASP A 44 -4.56 12.09 7.53
N SER A 45 -3.82 11.38 6.69
CA SER A 45 -2.50 10.87 7.02
C SER A 45 -1.43 11.30 6.01
N ILE A 46 -0.16 11.12 6.37
CA ILE A 46 0.99 11.39 5.52
C ILE A 46 1.83 10.11 5.41
N ILE A 47 2.16 9.72 4.18
CA ILE A 47 3.04 8.59 3.86
C ILE A 47 4.19 9.12 3.02
N LYS A 48 5.35 9.35 3.63
CA LYS A 48 6.41 10.13 3.00
C LYS A 48 7.82 9.56 3.14
N ASN A 49 8.61 9.66 2.06
CA ASN A 49 10.03 9.30 2.09
C ASN A 49 10.27 7.86 2.58
N ASN A 50 9.37 6.94 2.26
CA ASN A 50 9.54 5.53 2.58
C ASN A 50 10.20 4.81 1.41
N TYR A 51 10.87 3.70 1.71
CA TYR A 51 11.59 2.92 0.73
C TYR A 51 11.24 1.43 0.82
N SER A 52 11.05 0.81 -0.34
CA SER A 52 10.89 -0.63 -0.51
C SER A 52 11.91 -1.15 -1.55
N PRO A 53 12.74 -2.15 -1.24
CA PRO A 53 13.61 -2.77 -2.24
C PRO A 53 12.80 -3.56 -3.28
N ASN A 54 11.65 -4.12 -2.88
CA ASN A 54 10.75 -4.81 -3.80
C ASN A 54 9.75 -3.81 -4.41
N HIS A 55 8.74 -4.31 -5.11
CA HIS A 55 7.65 -3.52 -5.66
C HIS A 55 6.85 -2.71 -4.62
N GLY A 56 6.17 -1.65 -5.10
CA GLY A 56 5.07 -0.96 -4.39
C GLY A 56 5.32 -0.61 -2.92
N THR A 57 5.86 0.58 -2.65
CA THR A 57 6.26 0.98 -1.29
C THR A 57 5.12 1.06 -0.28
N VAL A 58 3.91 1.40 -0.72
CA VAL A 58 2.73 1.51 0.16
C VAL A 58 1.87 0.26 0.06
N ILE A 59 1.57 -0.18 -1.15
CA ILE A 59 0.77 -1.38 -1.40
C ILE A 59 1.54 -2.30 -2.34
N ASN A 60 1.78 -3.54 -1.91
CA ASN A 60 2.39 -4.57 -2.73
C ASN A 60 1.55 -5.85 -2.66
N ILE A 61 0.92 -6.21 -3.77
CA ILE A 61 -0.01 -7.34 -3.86
C ILE A 61 0.55 -8.38 -4.82
N TYR A 62 1.02 -9.48 -4.23
CA TYR A 62 1.59 -10.62 -4.93
C TYR A 62 0.69 -11.84 -4.71
N SER A 63 -0.52 -11.79 -5.28
CA SER A 63 -1.52 -12.84 -5.09
C SER A 63 -2.40 -13.03 -6.31
N ASN A 64 -2.69 -14.29 -6.62
CA ASN A 64 -3.66 -14.70 -7.64
C ASN A 64 -5.04 -15.04 -7.04
N ILE A 65 -5.17 -14.99 -5.72
CA ILE A 65 -6.43 -15.28 -5.02
C ILE A 65 -7.36 -14.07 -5.13
N LYS A 66 -8.66 -14.33 -5.33
CA LYS A 66 -9.68 -13.28 -5.35
C LYS A 66 -9.65 -12.48 -4.04
N TYR A 67 -9.37 -11.18 -4.15
CA TYR A 67 -9.33 -10.29 -2.99
C TYR A 67 -10.75 -9.81 -2.63
N SER A 68 -11.23 -10.18 -1.44
CA SER A 68 -12.59 -9.83 -1.00
C SER A 68 -12.68 -8.50 -0.25
N HIS A 69 -11.58 -8.02 0.32
CA HIS A 69 -11.55 -6.89 1.24
C HIS A 69 -11.29 -5.56 0.53
N THR A 70 -11.39 -4.45 1.27
CA THR A 70 -11.24 -3.10 0.71
C THR A 70 -10.13 -2.33 1.42
N LEU A 71 -9.25 -1.69 0.65
CA LEU A 71 -8.29 -0.71 1.15
C LEU A 71 -8.74 0.69 0.73
N TYR A 72 -9.00 1.56 1.69
CA TYR A 72 -9.49 2.91 1.47
C TYR A 72 -8.50 3.92 2.03
N PHE A 73 -8.05 4.82 1.18
CA PHE A 73 -7.17 5.94 1.53
C PHE A 73 -7.95 7.24 1.30
N ASN A 74 -8.06 8.07 2.31
CA ASN A 74 -8.80 9.33 2.24
C ASN A 74 -7.96 10.49 2.74
N ASN A 75 -8.00 11.62 2.01
CA ASN A 75 -7.33 12.86 2.40
C ASN A 75 -5.89 12.63 2.87
N THR A 76 -5.14 11.83 2.09
CA THR A 76 -3.81 11.37 2.45
C THR A 76 -2.78 11.89 1.46
N LEU A 77 -1.67 12.43 1.98
CA LEU A 77 -0.51 12.79 1.18
C LEU A 77 0.43 11.59 1.05
N ILE A 78 0.78 11.20 -0.17
CA ILE A 78 1.71 10.12 -0.47
C ILE A 78 2.85 10.72 -1.29
N GLU A 79 4.00 10.96 -0.66
CA GLU A 79 5.07 11.78 -1.23
C GLU A 79 6.46 11.10 -1.16
N LYS A 80 7.25 11.20 -2.23
CA LYS A 80 8.68 10.80 -2.22
C LYS A 80 8.93 9.35 -1.80
N ASN A 81 7.96 8.46 -2.01
CA ASN A 81 8.15 7.05 -1.74
C ASN A 81 8.85 6.38 -2.93
N LYS A 82 9.78 5.46 -2.64
CA LYS A 82 10.63 4.83 -3.65
C LYS A 82 10.55 3.31 -3.57
N SER A 83 10.28 2.67 -4.71
CA SER A 83 10.58 1.24 -4.91
C SER A 83 11.79 1.06 -5.83
N ASP A 84 12.60 0.01 -5.63
CA ASP A 84 13.62 -0.33 -6.64
C ASP A 84 12.98 -1.05 -7.85
N ASP A 85 12.04 -1.95 -7.60
CA ASP A 85 11.28 -2.55 -8.71
C ASP A 85 10.09 -1.68 -9.13
N CYS A 86 9.08 -2.28 -9.77
CA CYS A 86 7.89 -1.61 -10.29
C CYS A 86 6.94 -1.03 -9.22
N GLY A 87 6.07 -0.13 -9.68
CA GLY A 87 4.87 0.31 -8.96
C GLY A 87 5.04 1.54 -8.08
N GLY A 88 6.26 1.86 -7.63
CA GLY A 88 6.60 3.07 -6.87
C GLY A 88 5.89 3.12 -5.52
N VAL A 89 4.61 3.47 -5.56
CA VAL A 89 3.66 3.42 -4.44
C VAL A 89 2.87 2.11 -4.41
N ILE A 90 2.36 1.66 -5.55
CA ILE A 90 1.37 0.57 -5.64
C ILE A 90 1.83 -0.42 -6.70
N TYR A 91 1.89 -1.69 -6.34
CA TYR A 91 2.08 -2.79 -7.26
C TYR A 91 1.05 -3.88 -6.99
N SER A 92 0.50 -4.46 -8.06
CA SER A 92 -0.40 -5.59 -7.97
C SER A 92 -0.32 -6.46 -9.21
N GLU A 93 -0.16 -7.77 -9.02
CA GLU A 93 -0.39 -8.79 -10.05
C GLU A 93 -1.84 -9.26 -10.10
N ASN A 94 -2.66 -8.88 -9.11
CA ASN A 94 -4.03 -9.33 -8.99
C ASN A 94 -5.00 -8.51 -9.86
N GLU A 95 -5.58 -9.13 -10.90
CA GLU A 95 -6.52 -8.48 -11.81
C GLU A 95 -7.84 -8.01 -11.13
N SER A 96 -8.21 -8.64 -10.02
CA SER A 96 -9.47 -8.34 -9.32
C SER A 96 -9.38 -7.12 -8.39
N ILE A 97 -8.17 -6.60 -8.16
CA ILE A 97 -7.91 -5.59 -7.12
C ILE A 97 -8.45 -4.20 -7.46
N GLN A 98 -8.62 -3.90 -8.75
CA GLN A 98 -9.01 -2.58 -9.24
C GLN A 98 -10.33 -2.05 -8.66
N LYS A 99 -11.21 -2.94 -8.16
CA LYS A 99 -12.49 -2.57 -7.51
C LYS A 99 -12.41 -2.55 -5.98
N LYS A 100 -11.22 -2.67 -5.40
CA LYS A 100 -10.98 -2.92 -3.98
C LYS A 100 -10.01 -1.96 -3.33
N ILE A 101 -9.28 -1.18 -4.11
CA ILE A 101 -8.40 -0.12 -3.59
C ILE A 101 -8.97 1.21 -4.05
N PHE A 102 -9.16 2.12 -3.11
CA PHE A 102 -9.74 3.42 -3.37
C PHE A 102 -8.85 4.50 -2.77
N PHE A 103 -8.59 5.53 -3.56
CA PHE A 103 -7.93 6.76 -3.12
C PHE A 103 -8.88 7.91 -3.37
N THR A 104 -9.34 8.55 -2.29
CA THR A 104 -10.25 9.70 -2.36
C THR A 104 -9.54 10.91 -1.76
N ASN A 105 -9.55 12.04 -2.47
CA ASN A 105 -8.87 13.27 -2.03
C ASN A 105 -7.39 13.06 -1.65
N CYS A 106 -6.71 12.08 -2.25
CA CYS A 106 -5.31 11.81 -1.98
C CYS A 106 -4.42 12.57 -2.96
N THR A 107 -3.25 12.99 -2.49
CA THR A 107 -2.23 13.64 -3.32
C THR A 107 -1.03 12.72 -3.44
N PHE A 108 -0.59 12.45 -4.68
CA PHE A 108 0.60 11.67 -4.98
C PHE A 108 1.66 12.59 -5.59
N LEU A 109 2.82 12.70 -4.95
CA LEU A 109 3.88 13.62 -5.37
C LEU A 109 5.25 12.95 -5.34
N ASP A 110 6.03 13.09 -6.41
CA ASP A 110 7.43 12.66 -6.50
C ASP A 110 7.70 11.19 -6.06
N ASN A 111 6.73 10.30 -6.23
CA ASN A 111 6.94 8.87 -5.95
C ASN A 111 7.57 8.20 -7.17
N ASN A 112 8.53 7.29 -6.95
CA ASN A 112 9.32 6.72 -8.03
C ASN A 112 9.53 5.21 -7.90
N ALA A 113 9.65 4.54 -9.04
CA ALA A 113 10.05 3.15 -9.22
C ALA A 113 11.34 3.13 -10.03
N VAL A 114 12.39 2.41 -9.63
CA VAL A 114 13.64 2.40 -10.41
C VAL A 114 13.47 1.60 -11.71
N MET A 115 12.75 0.47 -11.68
CA MET A 115 12.56 -0.40 -12.85
C MET A 115 11.18 -0.28 -13.54
N GLY A 116 10.27 0.59 -13.07
CA GLY A 116 8.95 0.78 -13.67
C GLY A 116 8.86 2.08 -14.47
N ILE A 117 8.75 1.98 -15.80
CA ILE A 117 8.34 3.08 -16.70
C ILE A 117 6.84 2.97 -16.96
#